data_AF-A0A2V5L7F6-F1
#
_entry.id   AF-A0A2V5L7F6-F1
#
_cell.length_a   1.000
_cell.length_b   1.000
_cell.length_c   1.000
_cell.angle_alpha   90.00
_cell.angle_beta   90.00
_cell.angle_gamma   90.00
#
_symmetry.space_group_name_H-M   'P 1'
#
loop_
_entity.id
_entity.type
_entity.pdbx_description
1 polymer ?
#
loop_
_entity_poly.entity_id
_entity_poly.type
_entity_poly.pdbx_seq_one_letter_code
_entity_poly.pdbx_strand_id
1 'polypeptide(L)'
;MNKFALGCGVVLAILLFILVVAALAIGGSYNRLVRLQQAVDQSWAQVQNVYQRRADLIPNLVNTVSGAANFEKSTLTEVTNARASVGRVQLDPNKAPTDAAQLEQFQAAQGQLSNALSRLLVVVERYPELKANQSFLSLQAQLEGTENRISVERGNFNSAVQNYNVAVRSFPTNLIAGMLGFAPRPFFTAREGAERPPPVQFNFGTPAPAPAATAAP
;
A
#
# COMPACT_ATOMS: atom_id res chain seq x y z
N MET A 1 -33.08 13.63 60.69
CA MET A 1 -32.83 13.15 59.31
C MET A 1 -31.90 11.96 59.34
N ASN A 2 -32.33 10.82 58.79
CA ASN A 2 -31.57 9.57 58.83
C ASN A 2 -30.26 9.71 58.05
N LYS A 3 -29.12 9.58 58.75
CA LYS A 3 -27.77 9.52 58.16
C LYS A 3 -27.69 8.50 57.00
N PHE A 4 -28.54 7.47 57.04
CA PHE A 4 -28.73 6.47 55.99
C PHE A 4 -29.30 7.03 54.67
N ALA A 5 -30.30 7.93 54.74
CA ALA A 5 -30.88 8.57 53.56
C ALA A 5 -29.88 9.57 52.93
N LEU A 6 -29.08 10.24 53.77
CA LEU A 6 -28.00 11.12 53.30
C LEU A 6 -26.89 10.33 52.59
N GLY A 7 -26.49 9.17 53.14
CA GLY A 7 -25.49 8.29 52.52
C GLY A 7 -25.93 7.70 51.18
N CYS A 8 -27.20 7.28 51.08
CA CYS A 8 -27.76 6.76 49.82
C CYS A 8 -27.84 7.84 48.73
N GLY A 9 -28.21 9.07 49.09
CA GLY A 9 -28.22 10.21 48.16
C GLY A 9 -26.82 10.56 47.62
N VAL A 10 -25.79 10.49 48.47
CA VAL A 10 -24.40 10.73 48.06
C VAL A 10 -23.89 9.64 47.11
N VAL A 11 -24.18 8.36 47.37
CA VAL A 11 -23.79 7.25 46.48
C VAL A 11 -24.45 7.37 45.12
N LEU A 12 -25.75 7.70 45.06
CA LEU A 12 -26.46 7.93 43.80
C LEU A 12 -25.90 9.12 43.01
N ALA A 13 -25.55 10.22 43.69
CA ALA A 13 -24.93 11.38 43.06
C ALA A 13 -23.55 11.04 42.46
N ILE A 14 -22.75 10.23 43.16
CA ILE A 14 -21.44 9.75 42.66
C ILE A 14 -21.63 8.85 41.43
N LEU A 15 -22.58 7.92 41.46
CA LEU A 15 -22.87 7.05 40.31
C LEU A 15 -23.35 7.84 39.08
N LEU A 16 -24.24 8.83 39.30
CA LEU A 16 -24.72 9.70 38.23
C LEU A 16 -23.57 10.55 37.64
N PHE A 17 -22.70 11.09 38.49
CA PHE A 17 -21.53 11.84 38.06
C PHE A 17 -20.58 10.98 37.22
N ILE A 18 -20.29 9.74 37.66
CA ILE A 18 -19.48 8.78 36.89
C ILE A 18 -20.12 8.49 35.54
N LEU A 19 -21.45 8.32 35.49
CA LEU A 19 -22.18 8.05 34.25
C LEU A 19 -22.11 9.22 33.26
N VAL A 20 -22.24 10.46 33.75
CA VAL A 20 -22.10 11.67 32.92
C VAL A 20 -20.68 11.82 32.38
N VAL A 21 -19.66 11.62 33.23
CA VAL A 21 -18.25 11.67 32.82
C VAL A 21 -17.95 10.57 31.79
N ALA A 22 -18.46 9.36 31.99
CA ALA A 22 -18.34 8.27 31.03
C ALA A 22 -19.01 8.61 29.70
N ALA A 23 -20.24 9.14 29.70
CA ALA A 23 -20.95 9.53 28.49
C ALA A 23 -20.20 10.61 27.68
N LEU A 24 -19.64 11.62 28.35
CA LEU A 24 -18.81 12.65 27.71
C LEU A 24 -17.51 12.08 27.14
N ALA A 25 -16.84 11.20 27.87
CA ALA A 25 -15.62 10.53 27.42
C ALA A 25 -15.87 9.63 26.19
N ILE A 26 -17.01 8.93 26.17
CA ILE A 26 -17.45 8.09 25.05
C ILE A 26 -17.75 8.97 23.82
N GLY A 27 -18.50 10.07 23.98
CA GLY A 27 -18.82 10.98 22.87
C GLY A 27 -17.56 11.62 22.25
N GLY A 28 -16.60 12.04 23.08
CA GLY A 28 -15.31 12.55 22.62
C GLY A 28 -14.49 11.49 21.86
N SER A 29 -14.47 10.25 22.38
CA SER A 29 -13.75 9.13 21.75
C SER A 29 -14.37 8.71 20.43
N TYR A 30 -15.71 8.66 20.33
CA TYR A 30 -16.43 8.36 19.09
C TYR A 30 -16.09 9.36 17.98
N ASN A 31 -16.20 10.66 18.25
CA ASN A 31 -15.89 11.71 17.28
C ASN A 31 -14.42 11.69 16.83
N ARG A 32 -13.51 11.28 17.71
CA ARG A 32 -12.10 11.07 17.36
C ARG A 32 -11.93 9.86 16.44
N LEU A 33 -12.56 8.74 16.77
CA LEU A 33 -12.49 7.52 15.95
C LEU A 33 -13.09 7.71 14.56
N VAL A 34 -14.23 8.40 14.43
CA VAL A 34 -14.83 8.74 13.13
C VAL A 34 -13.85 9.54 12.27
N ARG A 35 -13.19 10.56 12.85
CA ARG A 35 -12.18 11.36 12.13
C ARG A 35 -10.98 10.52 11.66
N LEU A 36 -10.47 9.65 12.53
CA LEU A 36 -9.35 8.78 12.19
C LEU A 36 -9.73 7.73 11.15
N GLN A 37 -10.94 7.17 11.23
CA GLN A 37 -11.47 6.26 10.21
C GLN A 37 -11.60 6.97 8.86
N GLN A 38 -12.16 8.17 8.83
CA GLN A 38 -12.26 8.96 7.61
C GLN A 38 -10.88 9.27 7.00
N ALA A 39 -9.86 9.52 7.83
CA ALA A 39 -8.49 9.72 7.37
C ALA A 39 -7.90 8.45 6.74
N VAL A 40 -8.17 7.27 7.32
CA VAL A 40 -7.80 5.99 6.73
C VAL A 40 -8.50 5.77 5.39
N ASP A 41 -9.81 5.97 5.33
CA ASP A 41 -10.60 5.81 4.10
C ASP A 41 -10.14 6.80 3.01
N GLN A 42 -9.79 8.04 3.37
CA GLN A 42 -9.23 9.02 2.45
C GLN A 42 -7.85 8.59 1.91
N SER A 43 -6.97 8.10 2.78
CA SER A 43 -5.65 7.60 2.34
C SER A 43 -5.78 6.36 1.45
N TRP A 44 -6.76 5.50 1.71
CA TRP A 44 -7.09 4.36 0.87
C TRP A 44 -7.56 4.78 -0.53
N ALA A 45 -8.43 5.78 -0.61
CA ALA A 45 -8.86 6.32 -1.89
C ALA A 45 -7.68 6.84 -2.73
N GLN A 46 -6.67 7.45 -2.09
CA GLN A 46 -5.45 7.86 -2.80
C GLN A 46 -4.64 6.67 -3.32
N VAL A 47 -4.51 5.60 -2.53
CA VAL A 47 -3.89 4.35 -2.97
C VAL A 47 -4.63 3.77 -4.18
N GLN A 48 -5.94 3.70 -4.12
CA GLN A 48 -6.77 3.19 -5.22
C GLN A 48 -6.62 4.04 -6.49
N ASN A 49 -6.59 5.37 -6.37
CA ASN A 49 -6.39 6.28 -7.50
C ASN A 49 -5.07 6.02 -8.24
N VAL A 50 -3.96 5.82 -7.50
CA VAL A 50 -2.65 5.60 -8.13
C VAL A 50 -2.55 4.21 -8.75
N TYR A 51 -3.14 3.19 -8.13
CA TYR A 51 -3.23 1.85 -8.74
C TYR A 51 -4.12 1.81 -9.98
N GLN A 52 -5.24 2.54 -9.96
CA GLN A 52 -6.12 2.68 -11.12
C GLN A 52 -5.38 3.34 -12.29
N ARG A 53 -4.68 4.46 -12.04
CA ARG A 53 -3.85 5.12 -13.05
C ARG A 53 -2.84 4.16 -13.67
N ARG A 54 -2.18 3.32 -12.87
CA ARG A 54 -1.23 2.32 -13.37
C ARG A 54 -1.91 1.33 -14.33
N ALA A 55 -3.09 0.83 -13.96
CA ALA A 55 -3.87 -0.09 -14.79
C ALA A 55 -4.39 0.57 -16.09
N ASP A 56 -4.68 1.87 -16.05
CA ASP A 56 -5.17 2.64 -17.21
C ASP A 56 -4.08 2.96 -18.23
N LEU A 57 -2.81 2.97 -17.82
CA LEU A 57 -1.66 3.14 -18.73
C LEU A 57 -1.34 1.86 -19.53
N ILE A 58 -1.75 0.69 -19.03
CA ILE A 58 -1.38 -0.61 -19.62
C ILE A 58 -1.90 -0.78 -21.06
N PRO A 59 -3.16 -0.45 -21.41
CA PRO A 59 -3.62 -0.60 -22.79
C PRO A 59 -2.78 0.21 -23.79
N ASN A 60 -2.40 1.44 -23.42
CA ASN A 60 -1.54 2.28 -24.24
C ASN A 60 -0.15 1.68 -24.39
N LEU A 61 0.44 1.15 -23.29
CA LEU A 61 1.71 0.45 -23.33
C LEU A 61 1.67 -0.77 -24.25
N VAL A 62 0.64 -1.62 -24.12
CA VAL A 62 0.46 -2.82 -24.95
C VAL A 62 0.33 -2.42 -26.43
N ASN A 63 -0.46 -1.39 -26.73
CA ASN A 63 -0.61 -0.90 -28.10
C ASN A 63 0.72 -0.40 -28.69
N THR A 64 1.48 0.42 -27.95
CA THR A 64 2.78 0.93 -28.39
C THR A 64 3.78 -0.20 -28.63
N VAL A 65 3.85 -1.17 -27.73
CA VAL A 65 4.77 -2.32 -27.88
C VAL A 65 4.33 -3.26 -29.01
N SER A 66 3.02 -3.47 -29.19
CA SER A 66 2.50 -4.33 -30.27
C SER A 66 2.78 -3.82 -31.68
N GLY A 67 3.08 -2.53 -31.83
CA GLY A 67 3.49 -1.93 -33.10
C GLY A 67 4.91 -2.28 -33.52
N ALA A 68 5.75 -2.81 -32.63
CA ALA A 68 7.06 -3.33 -32.99
C ALA A 68 6.93 -4.66 -33.74
N ALA A 69 7.55 -4.74 -34.91
CA ALA A 69 7.52 -5.94 -35.72
C ALA A 69 8.13 -7.13 -34.96
N ASN A 70 7.44 -8.27 -34.96
CA ASN A 70 7.89 -9.51 -34.32
C ASN A 70 8.07 -9.43 -32.79
N PHE A 71 7.35 -8.54 -32.10
CA PHE A 71 7.34 -8.56 -30.64
C PHE A 71 6.73 -9.86 -30.06
N GLU A 72 7.29 -10.35 -28.94
CA GLU A 72 6.86 -11.58 -28.29
C GLU A 72 5.40 -11.50 -27.78
N LYS A 73 4.48 -12.20 -28.45
CA LYS A 73 3.04 -12.24 -28.07
C LYS A 73 2.80 -12.79 -26.66
N SER A 74 3.62 -13.74 -26.22
CA SER A 74 3.56 -14.30 -24.87
C SER A 74 3.69 -13.22 -23.80
N THR A 75 4.67 -12.33 -23.96
CA THR A 75 4.95 -11.22 -23.03
C THR A 75 3.79 -10.23 -22.95
N LEU A 76 3.19 -9.85 -24.09
CA LEU A 76 2.00 -8.99 -24.09
C LEU A 76 0.77 -9.68 -23.47
N THR A 77 0.64 -10.99 -23.68
CA THR A 77 -0.44 -11.79 -23.08
C THR A 77 -0.29 -11.84 -21.56
N GLU A 78 0.93 -12.03 -21.05
CA GLU A 78 1.21 -11.98 -19.61
C GLU A 78 0.84 -10.63 -18.99
N VAL A 79 1.21 -9.51 -19.62
CA VAL A 79 0.87 -8.16 -19.13
C VAL A 79 -0.65 -7.95 -19.13
N THR A 80 -1.33 -8.38 -20.19
CA THR A 80 -2.79 -8.29 -20.32
C THR A 80 -3.49 -9.11 -19.25
N ASN A 81 -3.04 -10.35 -19.02
CA ASN A 81 -3.56 -11.23 -17.99
C ASN A 81 -3.33 -10.69 -16.58
N ALA A 82 -2.13 -10.13 -16.31
CA ALA A 82 -1.83 -9.53 -15.02
C ALA A 82 -2.70 -8.30 -14.74
N ARG A 83 -2.97 -7.46 -15.77
CA ARG A 83 -3.94 -6.35 -15.67
C ARG A 83 -5.34 -6.87 -15.38
N ALA A 84 -5.77 -7.94 -16.06
CA ALA A 84 -7.08 -8.55 -15.81
C ALA A 84 -7.21 -9.08 -14.38
N SER A 85 -6.15 -9.68 -13.82
CA SER A 85 -6.12 -10.12 -12.42
C SER A 85 -6.32 -8.95 -11.45
N VAL A 86 -5.71 -7.79 -11.70
CA VAL A 86 -5.95 -6.57 -10.91
C VAL A 86 -7.42 -6.16 -10.97
N GLY A 87 -8.05 -6.18 -12.15
CA GLY A 87 -9.47 -5.86 -12.30
C GLY A 87 -10.44 -6.85 -11.65
N ARG A 88 -10.00 -8.06 -11.31
CA ARG A 88 -10.81 -9.06 -10.58
C ARG A 88 -10.80 -8.84 -9.08
N VAL A 89 -9.74 -8.27 -8.52
CA VAL A 89 -9.62 -7.98 -7.09
C VAL A 89 -10.12 -6.56 -6.83
N GLN A 90 -11.44 -6.40 -6.82
CA GLN A 90 -12.08 -5.10 -6.56
C GLN A 90 -12.36 -4.94 -5.08
N LEU A 91 -11.72 -3.92 -4.50
CA LEU A 91 -12.06 -3.40 -3.19
C LEU A 91 -12.80 -2.08 -3.36
N ASP A 92 -13.70 -1.74 -2.44
CA ASP A 92 -14.39 -0.45 -2.44
C ASP A 92 -13.33 0.68 -2.41
N PRO A 93 -13.30 1.57 -3.42
CA PRO A 93 -12.28 2.61 -3.49
C PRO A 93 -12.40 3.65 -2.36
N ASN A 94 -13.58 3.77 -1.74
CA ASN A 94 -13.85 4.79 -0.73
C ASN A 94 -13.86 4.23 0.70
N LYS A 95 -13.65 2.93 0.87
CA LYS A 95 -13.60 2.28 2.19
C LYS A 95 -12.39 1.39 2.28
N ALA A 96 -11.53 1.70 3.24
CA ALA A 96 -10.36 0.88 3.50
C ALA A 96 -10.78 -0.56 3.84
N PRO A 97 -10.00 -1.58 3.43
CA PRO A 97 -10.29 -2.96 3.80
C PRO A 97 -10.27 -3.13 5.32
N THR A 98 -11.16 -3.97 5.83
CA THR A 98 -11.17 -4.43 7.23
C THR A 98 -10.51 -5.79 7.38
N ASP A 99 -10.43 -6.56 6.29
CA ASP A 99 -9.86 -7.90 6.26
C ASP A 99 -8.43 -7.88 5.68
N ALA A 100 -7.50 -8.47 6.42
CA ALA A 100 -6.12 -8.61 6.00
C ALA A 100 -6.00 -9.50 4.75
N ALA A 101 -6.81 -10.55 4.63
CA ALA A 101 -6.77 -11.45 3.49
C ALA A 101 -7.18 -10.75 2.19
N GLN A 102 -8.18 -9.86 2.27
CA GLN A 102 -8.59 -9.03 1.12
C GLN A 102 -7.47 -8.06 0.69
N LEU A 103 -6.81 -7.41 1.65
CA LEU A 103 -5.69 -6.53 1.35
C LEU A 103 -4.49 -7.29 0.78
N GLU A 104 -4.23 -8.51 1.26
CA GLU A 104 -3.19 -9.39 0.74
C GLU A 104 -3.46 -9.83 -0.70
N GLN A 105 -4.69 -10.27 -1.01
CA GLN A 105 -5.09 -10.60 -2.38
C GLN A 105 -4.92 -9.41 -3.33
N PHE A 106 -5.30 -8.21 -2.87
CA PHE A 106 -5.08 -6.97 -3.62
C PHE A 106 -3.60 -6.75 -3.87
N GLN A 107 -2.75 -6.82 -2.84
CA GLN A 107 -1.30 -6.68 -2.97
C GLN A 107 -0.69 -7.71 -3.93
N ALA A 108 -1.14 -8.97 -3.87
CA ALA A 108 -0.67 -10.04 -4.73
C ALA A 108 -0.99 -9.75 -6.21
N ALA A 109 -2.23 -9.36 -6.52
CA ALA A 109 -2.62 -8.99 -7.88
C ALA A 109 -1.81 -7.79 -8.40
N GLN A 110 -1.61 -6.76 -7.56
CA GLN A 110 -0.78 -5.62 -7.92
C GLN A 110 0.70 -6.00 -8.13
N GLY A 111 1.23 -6.95 -7.35
CA GLY A 111 2.58 -7.48 -7.50
C GLY A 111 2.77 -8.29 -8.79
N GLN A 112 1.77 -9.08 -9.18
CA GLN A 112 1.79 -9.80 -10.46
C GLN A 112 1.90 -8.84 -11.65
N LEU A 113 1.17 -7.72 -11.61
CA LEU A 113 1.27 -6.67 -12.64
C LEU A 113 2.67 -6.04 -12.67
N SER A 114 3.24 -5.68 -11.51
CA SER A 114 4.60 -5.15 -11.44
C SER A 114 5.61 -6.14 -12.04
N ASN A 115 5.50 -7.43 -11.72
CA ASN A 115 6.41 -8.46 -12.24
C ASN A 115 6.29 -8.65 -13.76
N ALA A 116 5.06 -8.62 -14.30
CA ALA A 116 4.84 -8.68 -15.74
C ALA A 116 5.42 -7.46 -16.47
N LEU A 117 5.29 -6.27 -15.89
CA LEU A 117 5.92 -5.05 -16.40
C LEU A 117 7.45 -5.12 -16.36
N SER A 118 8.05 -5.64 -15.29
CA SER A 118 9.50 -5.84 -15.22
C SER A 118 10.01 -6.78 -16.31
N ARG A 119 9.30 -7.90 -16.55
CA ARG A 119 9.65 -8.82 -17.65
C ARG A 119 9.51 -8.14 -19.02
N LEU A 120 8.45 -7.37 -19.23
CA LEU A 120 8.26 -6.59 -20.46
C LEU A 120 9.45 -5.67 -20.72
N LEU A 121 9.92 -4.94 -19.70
CA LEU A 121 11.08 -4.04 -19.84
C LEU A 121 12.36 -4.79 -20.24
N VAL A 122 12.60 -5.97 -19.65
CA VAL A 122 13.76 -6.81 -20.02
C VAL A 122 13.66 -7.29 -21.47
N VAL A 123 12.47 -7.66 -21.94
CA VAL A 123 12.26 -8.08 -23.33
C VAL A 123 12.48 -6.91 -24.29
N VAL A 124 11.99 -5.71 -23.95
CA VAL A 124 12.15 -4.49 -24.76
C VAL A 124 13.62 -4.12 -25.01
N GLU A 125 14.55 -4.51 -24.14
CA GLU A 125 15.98 -4.29 -24.37
C GLU A 125 16.51 -4.92 -25.67
N ARG A 126 15.82 -5.94 -26.18
CA ARG A 126 16.15 -6.63 -27.45
C ARG A 126 15.60 -5.94 -28.70
N TYR A 127 14.81 -4.88 -28.53
CA TYR A 127 14.08 -4.18 -29.59
C TYR A 127 14.51 -2.70 -29.64
N PRO A 128 15.60 -2.35 -30.35
CA PRO A 128 16.15 -0.98 -30.40
C PRO A 128 15.12 0.09 -30.83
N GLU A 129 14.19 -0.28 -31.70
CA GLU A 129 13.12 0.58 -32.19
C GLU A 129 12.14 1.01 -31.08
N LEU A 130 11.88 0.13 -30.10
CA LEU A 130 11.07 0.46 -28.92
C LEU A 130 11.85 1.31 -27.93
N LYS A 131 13.15 1.03 -27.76
CA LYS A 131 14.04 1.83 -26.91
C LYS A 131 14.15 3.28 -27.36
N ALA A 132 14.09 3.52 -28.67
CA ALA A 132 14.08 4.86 -29.26
C ALA A 132 12.67 5.46 -29.41
N ASN A 133 11.61 4.70 -29.11
CA ASN A 133 10.24 5.16 -29.30
C ASN A 133 9.83 6.13 -28.19
N GLN A 134 9.60 7.39 -28.55
CA GLN A 134 9.25 8.44 -27.60
C GLN A 134 7.94 8.17 -26.83
N SER A 135 6.96 7.49 -27.45
CA SER A 135 5.70 7.13 -26.77
C SER A 135 5.95 6.05 -25.72
N PHE A 136 6.80 5.07 -26.04
CA PHE A 136 7.20 4.02 -25.09
C PHE A 136 7.97 4.61 -23.90
N LEU A 137 8.99 5.44 -24.16
CA LEU A 137 9.76 6.12 -23.12
C LEU A 137 8.87 6.98 -22.20
N SER A 138 7.90 7.69 -22.78
CA SER A 138 6.93 8.46 -22.00
C SER A 138 6.08 7.57 -21.09
N LEU A 139 5.55 6.45 -21.61
CA LEU A 139 4.75 5.51 -20.84
C LEU A 139 5.57 4.83 -19.74
N GLN A 140 6.82 4.48 -20.02
CA GLN A 140 7.75 3.95 -19.02
C GLN A 140 7.96 4.93 -17.86
N ALA A 141 8.25 6.20 -18.17
CA ALA A 141 8.41 7.25 -17.16
C ALA A 141 7.13 7.48 -16.34
N GLN A 142 5.96 7.42 -16.98
CA GLN A 142 4.67 7.54 -16.28
C GLN A 142 4.41 6.35 -15.35
N LEU A 143 4.73 5.13 -15.78
CA LEU A 143 4.59 3.92 -14.97
C LEU A 143 5.55 3.94 -13.78
N GLU A 144 6.82 4.33 -13.99
CA GLU A 144 7.80 4.50 -12.93
C GLU A 144 7.34 5.56 -11.90
N GLY A 145 6.92 6.73 -12.39
CA GLY A 145 6.37 7.78 -11.53
C GLY A 145 5.14 7.31 -10.73
N THR A 146 4.33 6.44 -11.34
CA THR A 146 3.17 5.83 -10.65
C THR A 146 3.61 4.81 -9.60
N GLU A 147 4.62 3.98 -9.85
CA GLU A 147 5.15 3.02 -8.87
C GLU A 147 5.79 3.72 -7.67
N ASN A 148 6.53 4.81 -7.92
CA ASN A 148 7.08 5.65 -6.87
C ASN A 148 5.96 6.25 -6.00
N ARG A 149 4.90 6.77 -6.64
CA ARG A 149 3.76 7.31 -5.91
C ARG A 149 2.98 6.23 -5.15
N ILE A 150 2.82 5.04 -5.70
CA ILE A 150 2.23 3.88 -4.99
C ILE A 150 2.99 3.62 -3.68
N SER A 151 4.32 3.64 -3.71
CA SER A 151 5.13 3.41 -2.51
C SER A 151 4.88 4.47 -1.45
N VAL A 152 4.77 5.74 -1.85
CA VAL A 152 4.45 6.86 -0.95
C VAL A 152 3.03 6.71 -0.37
N GLU A 153 2.02 6.47 -1.20
CA GLU A 153 0.63 6.38 -0.73
C GLU A 153 0.39 5.16 0.17
N ARG A 154 1.09 4.03 -0.05
CA ARG A 154 1.07 2.89 0.88
C ARG A 154 1.64 3.27 2.25
N GLY A 155 2.71 4.07 2.28
CA GLY A 155 3.28 4.61 3.51
C GLY A 155 2.33 5.56 4.23
N ASN A 156 1.68 6.46 3.49
CA ASN A 156 0.65 7.37 4.02
C ASN A 156 -0.53 6.59 4.62
N PHE A 157 -1.04 5.58 3.90
CA PHE A 157 -2.09 4.70 4.37
C PHE A 157 -1.69 3.97 5.66
N ASN A 158 -0.49 3.36 5.68
CA ASN A 158 0.00 2.68 6.88
C ASN A 158 0.12 3.64 8.08
N SER A 159 0.54 4.88 7.86
CA SER A 159 0.61 5.90 8.91
C SER A 159 -0.78 6.27 9.44
N ALA A 160 -1.77 6.43 8.57
CA ALA A 160 -3.16 6.67 8.96
C ALA A 160 -3.74 5.48 9.74
N VAL A 161 -3.50 4.25 9.26
CA VAL A 161 -3.91 3.00 9.90
C VAL A 161 -3.26 2.86 11.28
N GLN A 162 -1.99 3.23 11.43
CA GLN A 162 -1.31 3.21 12.73
C GLN A 162 -2.02 4.13 13.73
N ASN A 163 -2.27 5.38 13.35
CA ASN A 163 -2.95 6.36 14.21
C ASN A 163 -4.35 5.88 14.62
N TYR A 164 -5.10 5.34 13.66
CA TYR A 164 -6.43 4.78 13.90
C TYR A 164 -6.38 3.55 14.82
N ASN A 165 -5.52 2.58 14.52
CA ASN A 165 -5.39 1.35 15.29
C ASN A 165 -4.92 1.60 16.72
N VAL A 166 -4.01 2.55 16.94
CA VAL A 166 -3.59 2.98 18.28
C VAL A 166 -4.78 3.56 19.04
N ALA A 167 -5.58 4.43 18.42
CA ALA A 167 -6.75 5.01 19.07
C ALA A 167 -7.84 3.98 19.39
N VAL A 168 -8.08 3.02 18.48
CA VAL A 168 -9.00 1.89 18.70
C VAL A 168 -8.54 1.01 19.86
N ARG A 169 -7.23 0.80 20.01
CA ARG A 169 -6.65 -0.10 21.03
C ARG A 169 -6.31 0.56 22.36
N SER A 170 -6.34 1.89 22.44
CA SER A 170 -6.05 2.61 23.67
C SER A 170 -7.22 2.57 24.65
N PHE A 171 -6.91 2.51 25.95
CA PHE A 171 -7.92 2.68 27.00
C PHE A 171 -8.34 4.16 27.08
N PRO A 172 -9.64 4.48 27.32
CA PRO A 172 -10.77 3.55 27.51
C PRO A 172 -11.45 3.11 26.20
N THR A 173 -11.02 3.63 25.05
CA THR A 173 -11.64 3.40 23.74
C THR A 173 -11.77 1.93 23.36
N ASN A 174 -10.78 1.09 23.70
CA ASN A 174 -10.78 -0.35 23.41
C ASN A 174 -11.97 -1.12 24.00
N LEU A 175 -12.56 -0.64 25.10
CA LEU A 175 -13.71 -1.26 25.74
C LEU A 175 -14.97 -1.10 24.90
N ILE A 176 -15.08 0.00 24.16
CA ILE A 176 -16.29 0.39 23.43
C ILE A 176 -16.14 0.34 21.91
N ALA A 177 -14.92 0.38 21.38
CA ALA A 177 -14.65 0.51 19.95
C ALA A 177 -15.32 -0.60 19.12
N GLY A 178 -15.18 -1.85 19.56
CA GLY A 178 -15.81 -2.99 18.88
C GLY A 178 -17.34 -2.94 18.90
N MET A 179 -17.95 -2.54 20.03
CA MET A 179 -19.41 -2.38 20.15
C MET A 179 -19.95 -1.27 19.26
N LEU A 180 -19.14 -0.25 18.98
CA LEU A 180 -19.49 0.89 18.15
C LEU A 180 -19.08 0.73 16.67
N GLY A 181 -18.60 -0.45 16.27
CA GLY A 181 -18.27 -0.77 14.88
C GLY A 181 -16.88 -0.31 14.42
N PHE A 182 -15.99 0.11 15.32
CA PHE A 182 -14.62 0.48 14.99
C PHE A 182 -13.69 -0.73 15.14
N ALA A 183 -13.45 -1.42 14.02
CA ALA A 183 -12.52 -2.53 13.92
C ALA A 183 -11.14 -2.05 13.43
N PRO A 184 -10.02 -2.60 13.96
CA PRO A 184 -8.68 -2.33 13.45
C PRO A 184 -8.56 -2.57 11.94
N ARG A 185 -7.68 -1.82 11.27
CA ARG A 185 -7.42 -1.94 9.83
C ARG A 185 -6.07 -2.64 9.59
N PRO A 186 -5.97 -3.47 8.53
CA PRO A 186 -4.72 -4.11 8.16
C PRO A 186 -3.73 -3.10 7.55
N PHE A 187 -2.44 -3.44 7.62
CA PHE A 187 -1.37 -2.66 7.00
C PHE A 187 -0.99 -3.25 5.64
N PHE A 188 -0.50 -2.40 4.73
CA PHE A 188 0.33 -2.88 3.62
C PHE A 188 1.62 -3.47 4.18
N THR A 189 1.99 -4.65 3.69
CA THR A 189 3.22 -5.35 4.08
C THR A 189 4.29 -5.19 3.01
N ALA A 190 5.57 -5.29 3.40
CA ALA A 190 6.63 -5.43 2.41
C ALA A 190 6.40 -6.71 1.59
N ARG A 191 6.82 -6.71 0.31
CA ARG A 191 6.80 -7.95 -0.48
C ARG A 191 7.68 -8.98 0.23
N GLU A 192 7.23 -10.23 0.29
CA GLU A 192 8.09 -11.34 0.72
C GLU A 192 9.40 -11.31 -0.08
N GLY A 193 10.54 -11.37 0.61
CA GLY A 193 11.86 -11.33 -0.01
C GLY A 193 12.47 -9.93 -0.20
N ALA A 194 11.76 -8.83 0.11
CA ALA A 194 12.35 -7.47 0.15
C ALA A 194 13.48 -7.33 1.18
N GLU A 195 13.53 -8.24 2.16
CA GLU A 195 14.59 -8.37 3.17
C GLU A 195 15.90 -8.91 2.60
N ARG A 196 15.87 -9.52 1.40
CA ARG A 196 17.04 -10.08 0.73
C ARG A 196 17.48 -9.10 -0.36
N PRO A 197 18.50 -8.26 -0.11
CA PRO A 197 19.02 -7.38 -1.15
C PRO A 197 19.50 -8.24 -2.34
N PRO A 198 19.24 -7.83 -3.59
CA PRO A 198 19.71 -8.57 -4.75
C PRO A 198 21.24 -8.63 -4.72
N PRO A 199 21.86 -9.81 -4.96
CA PRO A 199 23.31 -9.90 -5.01
C PRO A 199 23.81 -9.09 -6.21
N VAL A 200 24.44 -7.95 -5.94
CA VAL A 200 25.08 -7.14 -6.99
C VAL A 200 26.44 -7.76 -7.29
N GLN A 201 26.50 -8.63 -8.29
CA GLN A 201 27.76 -9.12 -8.83
C GLN A 201 28.21 -8.22 -9.97
N PHE A 202 29.11 -7.30 -9.66
CA PHE A 202 29.84 -6.55 -10.69
C PHE A 202 30.90 -7.47 -11.31
N ASN A 203 30.57 -8.14 -12.41
CA ASN A 203 31.58 -8.84 -13.21
C ASN A 203 32.22 -7.84 -14.19
N PHE A 204 33.04 -6.94 -13.66
CA PHE A 204 34.02 -6.26 -14.49
C PHE A 204 35.09 -7.30 -14.78
N GLY A 205 35.19 -7.74 -16.03
CA GLY A 205 36.14 -8.75 -16.47
C GLY A 205 37.53 -8.53 -15.85
N THR A 206 38.14 -9.64 -15.46
CA THR A 206 39.45 -9.81 -14.81
C THR A 206 40.37 -8.58 -14.89
N PRO A 207 40.81 -8.00 -13.76
CA PRO A 207 41.82 -6.95 -13.79
C PRO A 207 43.06 -7.45 -14.55
N ALA A 208 43.57 -6.64 -15.47
CA ALA A 208 44.82 -6.91 -16.17
C ALA A 208 45.93 -7.22 -15.14
N PRO A 209 46.82 -8.19 -15.40
CA PRO A 209 47.87 -8.55 -14.46
C PRO A 209 48.75 -7.34 -14.17
N ALA A 210 49.00 -7.09 -12.89
CA ALA A 210 49.83 -5.98 -12.43
C ALA A 210 51.23 -6.05 -13.08
N PRO A 211 51.82 -4.91 -13.48
CA PRO A 211 53.17 -4.90 -14.03
C PRO A 211 54.16 -5.44 -12.99
N ALA A 212 54.99 -6.38 -13.43
CA ALA A 212 56.02 -7.00 -12.60
C ALA A 212 56.92 -5.91 -11.98
N ALA A 213 57.06 -5.95 -10.65
CA ALA A 213 57.98 -5.08 -9.94
C ALA A 213 59.40 -5.33 -10.48
N THR A 214 59.94 -4.34 -11.19
CA THR A 214 61.35 -4.29 -11.53
C THR A 214 62.15 -4.19 -10.24
N ALA A 215 62.81 -5.29 -9.87
CA ALA A 215 63.88 -5.26 -8.88
C ALA A 215 64.99 -4.35 -9.40
N ALA A 216 65.31 -3.31 -8.65
CA ALA A 216 66.50 -2.48 -8.84
C ALA A 216 67.49 -2.80 -7.70
N PRO A 217 68.81 -2.61 -7.94
CA PRO A 217 69.89 -3.49 -7.47
C PRO A 217 70.20 -3.45 -5.97
#